data_AF-L7WSA2-F1
#
_entry.id   AF-L7WSA2-F1
#
_cell.length_a   1.000
_cell.length_b   1.000
_cell.length_c   1.000
_cell.angle_alpha   90.00
_cell.angle_beta   90.00
_cell.angle_gamma   90.00
#
_symmetry.space_group_name_H-M   'P 1'
#
loop_
_entity.id
_entity.type
_entity.pdbx_description
1 polymer ?
#
loop_
_entity_poly.entity_id
_entity_poly.type
_entity_poly.pdbx_seq_one_letter_code
_entity_poly.pdbx_strand_id
1 'polypeptide(L)'
;CMESMVSNGVYHEWFRREFPEVEFIPFRRYFYSEVDVPMHSDASYVTLDSNTIMMAPEQMPDPETIRKVQERYRILIPPRSDLPNPTSRRYHLNTLSLDEKRMLVNAQEKTMIKWLESYGYKP
;
A
#
# COMPACT_ATOMS: atom_id res chain seq x y z
N CYS A 1 -0.02 -9.98 -3.97
CA CYS A 1 0.17 -10.30 -2.53
C CYS A 1 1.64 -10.10 -2.17
N MET A 2 1.94 -9.83 -0.90
CA MET A 2 3.30 -9.55 -0.40
C MET A 2 3.83 -10.76 0.37
N GLU A 3 5.06 -11.18 0.06
CA GLU A 3 5.77 -12.15 0.90
C GLU A 3 6.19 -11.47 2.21
N SER A 4 5.93 -12.12 3.34
CA SER A 4 6.09 -11.54 4.67
C SER A 4 6.44 -12.63 5.70
N MET A 5 6.67 -12.25 6.94
CA MET A 5 6.90 -13.21 8.03
C MET A 5 5.71 -14.16 8.26
N VAL A 6 4.53 -13.79 7.76
CA VAL A 6 3.28 -14.54 7.92
C VAL A 6 2.67 -14.97 6.59
N SER A 7 3.35 -14.74 5.46
CA SER A 7 2.86 -15.09 4.11
C SER A 7 4.01 -15.58 3.26
N ASN A 8 4.02 -16.89 2.96
CA ASN A 8 5.12 -17.58 2.30
C ASN A 8 4.72 -18.15 0.92
N GLY A 9 5.66 -18.84 0.26
CA GLY A 9 5.44 -19.46 -1.04
C GLY A 9 4.27 -20.46 -1.08
N VAL A 10 4.07 -21.25 -0.01
CA VAL A 10 2.97 -22.23 0.07
C VAL A 10 1.61 -21.53 0.09
N TYR A 11 1.49 -20.41 0.81
CA TYR A 11 0.31 -19.58 0.77
C TYR A 11 0.05 -19.03 -0.65
N HIS A 12 1.08 -18.61 -1.37
CA HIS A 12 0.92 -18.12 -2.75
C HIS A 12 0.45 -19.22 -3.71
N GLU A 13 0.97 -20.44 -3.58
CA GLU A 13 0.53 -21.59 -4.37
C GLU A 13 -0.92 -21.94 -4.07
N TRP A 14 -1.29 -21.99 -2.78
CA TRP A 14 -2.66 -22.20 -2.36
C TRP A 14 -3.59 -21.13 -2.94
N PHE A 15 -3.24 -19.85 -2.80
CA PHE A 15 -4.08 -18.74 -3.27
C PHE A 15 -4.30 -18.80 -4.78
N ARG A 16 -3.26 -19.06 -5.58
CA ARG A 16 -3.40 -19.19 -7.05
C ARG A 16 -4.26 -20.38 -7.45
N ARG A 17 -4.25 -21.46 -6.67
CA ARG A 17 -5.05 -22.65 -6.94
C ARG A 17 -6.53 -22.42 -6.64
N GLU A 18 -6.84 -21.76 -5.52
CA GLU A 18 -8.23 -21.51 -5.12
C GLU A 18 -8.87 -20.34 -5.88
N PHE A 19 -8.07 -19.37 -6.35
CA PHE A 19 -8.54 -18.18 -7.07
C PHE A 19 -7.79 -18.01 -8.41
N PRO A 20 -7.96 -18.96 -9.36
CA PRO A 20 -7.22 -18.95 -10.63
C PRO A 20 -7.54 -17.75 -11.53
N GLU A 21 -8.69 -17.12 -11.34
CA GLU A 21 -9.13 -15.92 -12.05
C GLU A 21 -8.48 -14.63 -11.53
N VAL A 22 -7.92 -14.66 -10.32
CA VAL A 22 -7.30 -13.48 -9.71
C VAL A 22 -5.86 -13.38 -10.17
N GLU A 23 -5.57 -12.34 -10.94
CA GLU A 23 -4.21 -12.05 -11.34
C GLU A 23 -3.34 -11.75 -10.10
N PHE A 24 -2.30 -12.57 -9.93
CA PHE A 24 -1.36 -12.41 -8.85
C PHE A 24 -0.15 -11.60 -9.30
N ILE A 25 -0.07 -10.35 -8.83
CA ILE A 25 1.17 -9.57 -8.92
C ILE A 25 2.00 -9.84 -7.64
N PRO A 26 3.15 -10.55 -7.76
CA PRO A 26 4.06 -10.75 -6.63
C PRO A 26 4.72 -9.41 -6.31
N PHE A 27 4.37 -8.80 -5.19
CA PHE A 27 5.20 -7.73 -4.62
C PHE A 27 6.35 -8.40 -3.89
N ARG A 28 7.37 -8.83 -4.65
CA ARG A 28 8.62 -9.30 -4.07
C ARG A 28 9.41 -8.09 -3.61
N ARG A 29 9.84 -8.11 -2.36
CA ARG A 29 10.73 -7.09 -1.85
C ARG A 29 11.94 -7.69 -1.18
N TYR A 30 13.07 -7.05 -1.45
CA TYR A 30 14.32 -7.21 -0.71
C TYR A 30 14.15 -6.47 0.62
N PHE A 31 14.19 -7.20 1.74
CA PHE A 31 14.16 -6.57 3.05
C PHE A 31 15.48 -5.82 3.25
N TYR A 32 15.41 -4.49 3.35
CA TYR A 32 16.59 -3.63 3.45
C TYR A 32 17.12 -3.46 4.88
N SER A 33 16.50 -4.05 5.92
CA SER A 33 17.09 -4.06 7.26
C SER A 33 16.44 -5.09 8.19
N GLU A 34 17.18 -5.49 9.23
CA GLU A 34 16.77 -6.39 10.32
C GLU A 34 15.64 -5.82 11.21
N VAL A 35 15.27 -4.54 11.03
CA VAL A 35 14.32 -3.81 11.90
C VAL A 35 12.91 -3.75 11.31
N ASP A 36 12.76 -3.94 10.00
CA ASP A 36 11.45 -4.03 9.34
C ASP A 36 11.00 -5.49 9.33
N VAL A 37 10.10 -5.84 10.26
CA VAL A 37 9.46 -7.16 10.30
C VAL A 37 8.18 -7.10 9.46
N PRO A 38 8.20 -7.49 8.18
CA PRO A 38 7.05 -7.39 7.28
C PRO A 38 5.95 -8.35 7.73
N MET A 39 4.72 -7.84 7.87
CA MET A 39 3.56 -8.69 8.20
C MET A 39 2.37 -8.37 7.29
N HIS A 40 2.05 -7.09 7.15
CA HIS A 40 0.90 -6.61 6.38
C HIS A 40 1.29 -5.62 5.29
N SER A 41 0.40 -5.48 4.29
CA SER A 41 0.60 -4.63 3.11
C SER A 41 -0.22 -3.34 3.10
N ASP A 42 -1.15 -3.20 4.05
CA ASP A 42 -2.09 -2.08 4.24
C ASP A 42 -1.43 -0.77 4.69
N ALA A 43 -0.14 -0.78 5.03
CA ALA A 43 0.69 0.40 5.22
C ALA A 43 1.82 0.51 4.18
N SER A 44 1.72 -0.24 3.08
CA SER A 44 2.70 -0.31 1.99
C SER A 44 2.06 0.00 0.64
N TYR A 45 0.92 -0.63 0.35
CA TYR A 45 0.18 -0.54 -0.91
C TYR A 45 -1.31 -0.42 -0.57
N VAL A 46 -1.88 0.76 -0.77
CA VAL A 46 -3.24 1.09 -0.31
C VAL A 46 -4.05 1.59 -1.49
N THR A 47 -5.05 0.80 -1.91
CA THR A 47 -5.98 1.22 -2.98
C THR A 47 -6.87 2.34 -2.45
N LEU A 48 -6.81 3.50 -3.10
CA LEU A 48 -7.63 4.66 -2.72
C LEU A 48 -8.99 4.62 -3.40
N ASP A 49 -9.02 4.18 -4.66
CA ASP A 49 -10.21 4.01 -5.47
C ASP A 49 -10.01 2.88 -6.48
N SER A 50 -10.99 2.67 -7.37
CA SER A 50 -10.95 1.61 -8.38
C SER A 50 -9.72 1.64 -9.31
N ASN A 51 -9.10 2.80 -9.50
CA ASN A 51 -8.04 3.03 -10.47
C ASN A 51 -6.79 3.68 -9.86
N THR A 52 -6.72 3.86 -8.54
CA THR A 52 -5.62 4.58 -7.88
C THR A 52 -5.09 3.81 -6.69
N ILE A 53 -3.77 3.65 -6.65
CA ILE A 53 -3.07 3.02 -5.54
C ILE A 53 -2.03 3.98 -4.96
N MET A 54 -2.01 4.09 -3.65
CA MET A 54 -0.99 4.75 -2.88
C MET A 54 0.12 3.75 -2.55
N MET A 55 1.37 4.11 -2.82
CA MET A 55 2.53 3.26 -2.52
C MET A 55 3.53 3.98 -1.64
N ALA A 56 3.92 3.35 -0.52
CA ALA A 56 4.98 3.87 0.33
C ALA A 56 6.29 3.99 -0.48
N PRO A 57 6.98 5.13 -0.47
CA PRO A 57 8.23 5.28 -1.22
C PRO A 57 9.29 4.27 -0.77
N GLU A 58 9.37 4.04 0.55
CA GLU A 58 10.26 3.05 1.14
C GLU A 58 9.74 1.62 0.95
N GLN A 59 8.54 1.45 0.38
CA GLN A 59 7.75 0.31 -0.15
C GLN A 59 7.97 -0.13 -1.60
N MET A 60 8.60 0.69 -2.44
CA MET A 60 8.47 0.50 -3.88
C MET A 60 9.05 -0.85 -4.35
N PRO A 61 8.33 -1.61 -5.20
CA PRO A 61 8.82 -2.86 -5.77
C PRO A 61 9.80 -2.58 -6.92
N ASP A 62 10.30 -3.63 -7.55
CA ASP A 62 11.15 -3.51 -8.72
C ASP A 62 10.43 -2.83 -9.91
N PRO A 63 11.17 -2.23 -10.87
CA PRO A 63 10.58 -1.49 -11.98
C PRO A 63 9.61 -2.27 -12.86
N GLU A 64 9.80 -3.59 -13.02
CA GLU A 64 8.90 -4.42 -13.83
C GLU A 64 7.56 -4.60 -13.13
N THR A 65 7.58 -4.85 -11.81
CA THR A 65 6.37 -4.87 -10.99
C THR A 65 5.65 -3.51 -11.02
N ILE A 66 6.39 -2.39 -10.95
CA ILE A 66 5.80 -1.05 -11.08
C ILE A 66 5.07 -0.91 -12.42
N ARG A 67 5.69 -1.29 -13.54
CA ARG A 67 5.06 -1.23 -14.86
C ARG A 67 3.73 -1.98 -14.91
N LYS A 68 3.70 -3.21 -14.41
CA LYS A 68 2.47 -4.02 -14.37
C LYS A 68 1.37 -3.37 -13.54
N VAL A 69 1.72 -2.80 -12.39
CA VAL A 69 0.73 -2.08 -11.57
C VAL A 69 0.20 -0.84 -12.31
N GLN A 70 1.05 -0.13 -13.04
CA GLN A 70 0.66 1.03 -13.84
C GLN A 70 -0.27 0.72 -15.00
N GLU A 71 -0.36 -0.54 -15.46
CA GLU A 71 -1.33 -0.96 -16.48
C GLU A 71 -2.78 -0.86 -15.97
N ARG A 72 -2.98 -0.91 -14.65
CA ARG A 72 -4.31 -0.88 -14.02
C ARG A 72 -4.52 0.30 -13.08
N TYR A 73 -3.48 0.77 -12.41
CA TYR A 73 -3.58 1.78 -11.38
C TYR A 73 -2.70 2.99 -11.66
N ARG A 74 -3.25 4.18 -11.44
CA ARG A 74 -2.45 5.38 -11.17
C ARG A 74 -1.75 5.19 -9.83
N ILE A 75 -0.42 5.30 -9.83
CA ILE A 75 0.38 5.23 -8.61
C ILE A 75 0.55 6.64 -8.04
N LEU A 76 0.21 6.80 -6.76
CA LEU A 76 0.45 8.02 -5.99
C LEU A 76 1.45 7.74 -4.86
N ILE A 77 2.39 8.67 -4.67
CA ILE A 77 3.40 8.59 -3.62
C ILE A 77 3.00 9.54 -2.49
N PRO A 78 2.69 9.04 -1.28
CA PRO A 78 2.18 9.84 -0.19
C PRO A 78 3.29 10.65 0.51
N PRO A 79 2.90 11.72 1.23
CA PRO A 79 3.81 12.44 2.12
C PRO A 79 4.23 11.56 3.31
N ARG A 80 5.25 12.02 4.03
CA ARG A 80 5.63 11.44 5.33
C ARG A 80 4.60 11.79 6.40
N SER A 81 4.56 10.98 7.46
CA SER A 81 3.71 11.22 8.63
C SER A 81 4.10 12.52 9.33
N ASP A 82 3.08 13.26 9.79
CA ASP A 82 3.21 14.44 10.64
C ASP A 82 3.51 14.07 12.11
N LEU A 83 3.25 12.82 12.51
CA LEU A 83 3.43 12.36 13.88
C LEU A 83 4.91 12.12 14.20
N PRO A 84 5.42 12.59 15.35
CA PRO A 84 6.76 12.26 15.80
C PRO A 84 6.80 10.82 16.31
N ASN A 85 7.78 10.03 15.83
CA ASN A 85 8.05 8.66 16.29
C ASN A 85 6.84 7.70 16.29
N PRO A 86 6.12 7.52 15.16
CA PRO A 86 5.06 6.53 15.10
C PRO A 86 5.66 5.12 15.26
N THR A 87 4.90 4.21 15.89
CA THR A 87 5.29 2.79 16.11
C THR A 87 5.69 2.10 14.80
N SER A 88 5.14 2.56 13.66
CA SER A 88 5.68 2.39 12.31
C SER A 88 5.60 3.73 11.58
N ARG A 89 6.66 4.10 10.86
CA ARG A 89 6.76 5.34 10.05
C ARG A 89 5.69 5.47 8.96
N ARG A 90 4.88 4.44 8.76
CA ARG A 90 3.91 4.30 7.66
C ARG A 90 2.48 4.07 8.11
N TYR A 91 2.18 4.07 9.41
CA TYR A 91 0.80 3.83 9.88
C TYR A 91 -0.20 4.87 9.38
N HIS A 92 0.24 6.09 9.08
CA HIS A 92 -0.60 7.14 8.49
C HIS A 92 -1.13 6.79 7.11
N LEU A 93 -0.50 5.83 6.43
CA LEU A 93 -0.93 5.34 5.13
C LEU A 93 -2.11 4.37 5.24
N ASN A 94 -2.36 3.78 6.41
CA ASN A 94 -3.46 2.84 6.62
C ASN A 94 -4.80 3.59 6.68
N THR A 95 -5.22 4.09 5.53
CA THR A 95 -6.48 4.78 5.32
C THR A 95 -7.56 3.78 4.92
N LEU A 96 -8.82 4.12 5.19
CA LEU A 96 -9.96 3.28 4.81
C LEU A 96 -10.84 4.02 3.82
N SER A 97 -10.87 3.60 2.56
CA SER A 97 -11.83 4.10 1.58
C SER A 97 -13.25 3.60 1.91
N LEU A 98 -14.18 4.53 2.06
CA LEU A 98 -15.61 4.26 2.23
C LEU A 98 -16.34 4.13 0.89
N ASP A 99 -15.86 4.86 -0.12
CA ASP A 99 -16.23 4.77 -1.53
C ASP A 99 -15.09 5.36 -2.38
N GLU A 100 -15.34 5.58 -3.68
CA GLU A 100 -14.37 6.13 -4.65
C GLU A 100 -13.83 7.53 -4.28
N LYS A 101 -14.41 8.23 -3.30
CA LYS A 101 -13.99 9.58 -2.91
C LYS A 101 -13.86 9.79 -1.41
N ARG A 102 -14.72 9.20 -0.58
CA ARG A 102 -14.68 9.36 0.88
C ARG A 102 -13.73 8.34 1.50
N MET A 103 -12.91 8.78 2.45
CA MET A 103 -11.99 7.91 3.15
C MET A 103 -11.81 8.36 4.60
N LEU A 104 -11.46 7.44 5.48
CA LEU A 104 -11.06 7.75 6.85
C LEU A 104 -9.53 7.85 6.91
N VAL A 105 -9.06 8.96 7.49
CA VAL A 105 -7.64 9.26 7.68
C VAL A 105 -7.41 9.70 9.12
N ASN A 106 -6.22 9.46 9.66
CA ASN A 106 -5.86 9.96 10.98
C ASN A 106 -5.95 11.50 10.99
N ALA A 107 -6.79 12.05 11.88
CA ALA A 107 -7.05 13.48 11.96
C ALA A 107 -5.81 14.34 12.27
N GLN A 108 -4.74 13.75 12.80
CA GLN A 108 -3.48 14.43 13.09
C GLN A 108 -2.57 14.58 11.85
N GLU A 109 -2.84 13.82 10.78
CA GLU A 109 -2.05 13.79 9.55
C GLU A 109 -2.52 14.88 8.57
N LYS A 110 -2.32 16.14 8.95
CA LYS A 110 -2.75 17.32 8.18
C LYS A 110 -2.12 17.40 6.80
N THR A 111 -0.88 16.97 6.64
CA THR A 111 -0.19 16.93 5.35
C THR A 111 -0.81 15.87 4.43
N MET A 112 -1.12 14.69 4.97
CA MET A 112 -1.81 13.62 4.23
C MET A 112 -3.21 14.03 3.81
N ILE A 113 -3.97 14.67 4.71
CA ILE A 113 -5.33 15.17 4.42
C ILE A 113 -5.29 16.16 3.24
N LYS A 114 -4.46 17.20 3.30
CA LYS A 114 -4.33 18.19 2.22
C LYS A 114 -3.85 17.57 0.91
N TRP A 115 -2.95 16.59 1.00
CA TRP A 115 -2.46 15.88 -0.17
C TRP A 115 -3.58 15.08 -0.84
N LEU A 116 -4.40 14.35 -0.09
CA LEU A 116 -5.57 13.64 -0.60
C LEU A 116 -6.63 14.59 -1.19
N GLU A 117 -6.93 15.69 -0.50
CA GLU A 117 -7.84 16.73 -1.00
C GLU A 117 -7.38 17.30 -2.35
N SER A 118 -6.06 17.45 -2.55
CA SER A 118 -5.50 17.93 -3.83
C SER A 118 -5.76 16.99 -5.01
N TYR A 119 -6.06 15.71 -4.75
CA TYR A 119 -6.49 14.73 -5.75
C TYR A 119 -8.02 14.55 -5.82
N GLY A 120 -8.77 15.37 -5.07
CA GLY A 120 -10.24 15.38 -5.07
C GLY A 120 -10.88 14.31 -4.18
N TYR A 121 -10.12 13.70 -3.27
CA TYR A 121 -10.67 12.85 -2.22
C TYR A 121 -11.30 13.68 -1.10
N LYS A 122 -12.09 13.02 -0.25
CA LYS A 122 -12.77 13.57 0.94
C LYS A 122 -12.35 12.78 2.18
N PRO A 123 -11.21 13.14 2.79
CA PRO A 123 -10.69 12.52 4.01
C PRO A 123 -11.54 12.80 5.25
#